data_AF-B1PVE6-F1
#
_entry.id   AF-B1PVE6-F1
#
_cell.length_a   1.000
_cell.length_b   1.000
_cell.length_c   1.000
_cell.angle_alpha   90.00
_cell.angle_beta   90.00
_cell.angle_gamma   90.00
#
_symmetry.space_group_name_H-M   'P 1'
#
loop_
_entity.id
_entity.type
_entity.pdbx_description
1 polymer ?
#
loop_
_entity_poly.entity_id
_entity_poly.type
_entity_poly.pdbx_seq_one_letter_code
_entity_poly.pdbx_strand_id
1 'polypeptide(L)'
;TLIARELRRPTLAVLSRCLQADIETSARALESATKPRLHVFLSTSPLHREHKLRMSKEQVLESVHKHVSLSRTLIDDVEFSAEDATRTEEDFLIEVTRVAIAAGATTINLPDTVGFSTPEEIRNMFTRIIANVEGANKVIFSAHCHDDLGLAVANSLAAIEGGARQIECTINGIGERAGNCALEELTMVLKVRNAFYNIDTSIHTSRIVSTSQLLQRLVGMPVQRNKAVVGANAFAHESGIHQHGMLRHRGTYEIMRPQEVGWVCSHMVLGRHSGRAAVEQRLRALGYLLEEEDLKLVFEEFKQLCEKQRLVTDVDLQVLMQDTTVQHGYRLASMTISDIGNRANALVELSDPQGQRVAETAQGNGPVDALFGALAAATGVKLELDSYQVHSVGIGADARGEANL
;
A
#
# COMPACT_ATOMS: atom_id res chain seq x y z
N THR A 1 2.68 13.74 -23.14
CA THR A 1 2.84 12.26 -22.97
C THR A 1 1.51 11.54 -23.12
N LEU A 2 1.47 10.20 -23.24
CA LEU A 2 0.21 9.42 -23.30
C LEU A 2 -0.67 9.71 -22.06
N ILE A 3 -0.07 9.71 -20.87
CA ILE A 3 -0.74 10.02 -19.60
C ILE A 3 -1.41 11.40 -19.63
N ALA A 4 -0.70 12.44 -20.12
CA ALA A 4 -1.24 13.79 -20.20
C ALA A 4 -2.48 13.91 -21.12
N ARG A 5 -2.61 13.04 -22.14
CA ARG A 5 -3.76 13.03 -23.06
C ARG A 5 -4.96 12.31 -22.49
N GLU A 6 -4.73 11.27 -21.69
CA GLU A 6 -5.79 10.43 -21.11
C GLU A 6 -6.40 11.03 -19.83
N LEU A 7 -5.57 11.62 -18.97
CA LEU A 7 -6.04 12.17 -17.69
C LEU A 7 -6.61 13.59 -17.87
N ARG A 8 -7.94 13.71 -17.70
CA ARG A 8 -8.67 14.99 -17.87
C ARG A 8 -9.12 15.66 -16.57
N ARG A 9 -9.33 14.87 -15.52
CA ARG A 9 -9.83 15.34 -14.23
C ARG A 9 -8.75 15.80 -13.25
N PRO A 10 -7.67 15.01 -12.99
CA PRO A 10 -6.66 15.39 -12.02
C PRO A 10 -5.74 16.48 -12.55
N THR A 11 -5.12 17.23 -11.64
CA THR A 11 -3.95 18.05 -11.96
C THR A 11 -2.77 17.13 -12.17
N LEU A 12 -2.08 17.25 -13.30
CA LEU A 12 -0.88 16.48 -13.61
C LEU A 12 0.35 17.34 -13.29
N ALA A 13 1.08 16.95 -12.26
CA ALA A 13 2.32 17.60 -11.85
C ALA A 13 3.54 16.91 -12.48
N VAL A 14 4.55 17.69 -12.86
CA VAL A 14 5.89 17.19 -13.23
C VAL A 14 6.93 17.91 -12.40
N LEU A 15 7.79 17.13 -11.73
CA LEU A 15 8.92 17.63 -10.96
C LEU A 15 10.08 18.04 -11.89
N SER A 16 10.63 19.22 -11.68
CA SER A 16 11.73 19.79 -12.45
C SER A 16 12.78 20.40 -11.53
N ARG A 17 14.06 20.19 -11.85
CA ARG A 17 15.14 20.95 -11.21
C ARG A 17 15.05 22.41 -11.62
N CYS A 18 15.61 23.30 -10.82
CA CYS A 18 15.81 24.73 -11.15
C CYS A 18 16.93 24.91 -12.20
N LEU A 19 16.68 24.40 -13.40
CA LEU A 19 17.48 24.58 -14.61
C LEU A 19 16.52 24.91 -15.75
N GLN A 20 16.85 25.93 -16.55
CA GLN A 20 15.98 26.39 -17.64
C GLN A 20 15.62 25.27 -18.63
N ALA A 21 16.60 24.47 -19.07
CA ALA A 21 16.36 23.38 -20.02
C ALA A 21 15.43 22.29 -19.45
N ASP A 22 15.53 22.00 -18.16
CA ASP A 22 14.67 21.02 -17.48
C ASP A 22 13.24 21.54 -17.34
N ILE A 23 13.08 22.81 -17.00
CA ILE A 23 11.79 23.48 -16.86
C ILE A 23 11.06 23.49 -18.21
N GLU A 24 11.74 23.92 -19.28
CA GLU A 24 11.17 23.92 -20.63
C GLU A 24 10.79 22.50 -21.09
N THR A 25 11.62 21.50 -20.75
CA THR A 25 11.31 20.10 -21.08
C THR A 25 10.11 19.57 -20.31
N SER A 26 10.01 19.90 -19.02
CA SER A 26 8.88 19.54 -18.16
C SER A 26 7.58 20.19 -18.63
N ALA A 27 7.64 21.46 -19.04
CA ALA A 27 6.51 22.17 -19.62
C ALA A 27 6.05 21.51 -20.94
N ARG A 28 6.98 21.13 -21.83
CA ARG A 28 6.64 20.39 -23.06
C ARG A 28 5.96 19.05 -22.77
N ALA A 29 6.38 18.34 -21.72
CA ALA A 29 5.75 17.07 -21.33
C ALA A 29 4.27 17.24 -20.92
N LEU A 30 3.94 18.44 -20.42
CA LEU A 30 2.64 18.84 -19.91
C LEU A 30 1.74 19.55 -20.94
N GLU A 31 2.20 19.87 -22.15
CA GLU A 31 1.43 20.61 -23.18
C GLU A 31 0.04 20.02 -23.48
N SER A 32 -0.10 18.69 -23.41
CA SER A 32 -1.39 18.02 -23.67
C SER A 32 -2.26 17.86 -22.42
N ALA A 33 -1.77 18.21 -21.23
CA ALA A 33 -2.49 18.05 -19.98
C ALA A 33 -3.60 19.10 -19.85
N THR A 34 -4.77 18.68 -19.37
CA THR A 34 -5.91 19.61 -19.19
C THR A 34 -5.72 20.52 -17.98
N LYS A 35 -5.00 20.05 -16.97
CA LYS A 35 -4.65 20.78 -15.75
C LYS A 35 -3.17 20.57 -15.43
N PRO A 36 -2.26 21.22 -16.16
CA PRO A 36 -0.83 21.06 -15.93
C PRO A 36 -0.40 21.78 -14.65
N ARG A 37 0.50 21.17 -13.88
CA ARG A 37 1.25 21.82 -12.81
C ARG A 37 2.73 21.60 -13.01
N LEU A 38 3.51 22.67 -12.94
CA LEU A 38 4.96 22.56 -12.94
C LEU A 38 5.46 22.65 -11.50
N HIS A 39 6.15 21.60 -11.04
CA HIS A 39 6.70 21.53 -9.70
C HIS A 39 8.21 21.74 -9.78
N VAL A 40 8.69 22.88 -9.32
CA VAL A 40 10.12 23.20 -9.24
C VAL A 40 10.62 23.11 -7.81
N PHE A 41 11.88 22.73 -7.63
CA PHE A 41 12.47 22.62 -6.31
C PHE A 41 13.91 23.11 -6.28
N LEU A 42 14.31 23.63 -5.11
CA LEU A 42 15.70 23.97 -4.83
C LEU A 42 16.01 23.67 -3.36
N SER A 43 17.20 23.13 -3.11
CA SER A 43 17.66 22.85 -1.76
C SER A 43 17.92 24.13 -0.96
N THR A 44 17.42 24.20 0.26
CA THR A 44 17.53 25.42 1.07
C THR A 44 18.33 25.24 2.36
N SER A 45 18.56 24.03 2.86
CA SER A 45 19.27 23.83 4.14
C SER A 45 20.74 24.23 4.08
N PRO A 46 21.37 24.61 5.21
CA PRO A 46 22.80 24.94 5.26
C PRO A 46 23.68 23.86 4.64
N LEU A 47 23.43 22.59 4.99
CA LEU A 47 24.19 21.44 4.49
C LEU A 47 24.08 21.31 2.97
N HIS A 48 22.87 21.47 2.41
CA HIS A 48 22.70 21.40 0.98
C HIS A 48 23.29 22.63 0.26
N ARG A 49 23.15 23.84 0.82
CA ARG A 49 23.77 25.04 0.24
C ARG A 49 25.29 24.91 0.18
N GLU A 50 25.92 24.42 1.24
CA GLU A 50 27.38 24.27 1.32
C GLU A 50 27.90 23.11 0.47
N HIS A 51 27.36 21.90 0.66
CA HIS A 51 27.98 20.68 0.12
C HIS A 51 27.35 20.20 -1.20
N LYS A 52 26.08 20.50 -1.46
CA LYS A 52 25.34 20.04 -2.66
C LYS A 52 25.34 21.10 -3.76
N LEU A 53 24.87 22.32 -3.44
CA LEU A 53 24.69 23.40 -4.42
C LEU A 53 25.93 24.29 -4.57
N ARG A 54 26.71 24.46 -3.49
CA ARG A 54 27.78 25.45 -3.38
C ARG A 54 27.31 26.87 -3.71
N MET A 55 26.16 27.24 -3.13
CA MET A 55 25.50 28.53 -3.34
C MET A 55 25.35 29.30 -2.03
N SER A 56 25.51 30.63 -2.09
CA SER A 56 25.15 31.53 -1.00
C SER A 56 23.63 31.65 -0.84
N LYS A 57 23.16 32.25 0.26
CA LYS A 57 21.73 32.53 0.47
C LYS A 57 21.16 33.40 -0.65
N GLU A 58 21.89 34.42 -1.07
CA GLU A 58 21.51 35.35 -2.13
C GLU A 58 21.40 34.65 -3.49
N GLN A 59 22.35 33.77 -3.81
CA GLN A 59 22.31 32.97 -5.05
C GLN A 59 21.13 32.01 -5.06
N VAL A 60 20.77 31.43 -3.91
CA VAL A 60 19.57 30.59 -3.78
C VAL A 60 18.32 31.43 -4.04
N LEU A 61 18.18 32.61 -3.43
CA LEU A 61 17.02 33.50 -3.64
C LEU A 61 16.90 33.96 -5.10
N GLU A 62 18.01 34.34 -5.74
CA GLU A 62 18.04 34.70 -7.16
C GLU A 62 17.60 33.53 -8.05
N SER A 63 18.09 32.31 -7.74
CA SER A 63 17.71 31.10 -8.46
C SER A 63 16.22 30.79 -8.29
N VAL A 64 15.66 30.89 -7.08
CA VAL A 64 14.23 30.71 -6.84
C VAL A 64 13.43 31.72 -7.65
N HIS A 65 13.75 33.02 -7.55
CA HIS A 65 13.05 34.05 -8.30
C HIS A 65 13.08 33.78 -9.80
N LYS A 66 14.27 33.51 -10.36
CA LYS A 66 14.46 33.27 -11.80
C LYS A 66 13.65 32.07 -12.29
N HIS A 67 13.74 30.94 -11.61
CA HIS A 67 13.18 29.68 -12.11
C HIS A 67 11.69 29.54 -11.83
N VAL A 68 11.18 30.09 -10.72
CA VAL A 68 9.73 30.18 -10.48
C VAL A 68 9.09 31.16 -11.46
N SER A 69 9.71 32.32 -11.72
CA SER A 69 9.20 33.27 -12.72
C SER A 69 9.16 32.66 -14.12
N LEU A 70 10.22 31.95 -14.54
CA LEU A 70 10.23 31.20 -15.80
C LEU A 70 9.14 30.13 -15.84
N SER A 71 8.93 29.40 -14.76
CA SER A 71 7.88 28.38 -14.69
C SER A 71 6.50 29.00 -14.88
N ARG A 72 6.27 30.16 -14.27
CA ARG A 72 5.01 30.92 -14.33
C ARG A 72 4.72 31.49 -15.71
N THR A 73 5.73 31.76 -16.55
CA THR A 73 5.49 32.16 -17.95
C THR A 73 5.07 31.00 -18.85
N LEU A 74 5.33 29.76 -18.43
CA LEU A 74 5.04 28.55 -19.20
C LEU A 74 3.74 27.88 -18.75
N ILE A 75 3.49 27.81 -17.44
CA ILE A 75 2.35 27.11 -16.84
C ILE A 75 1.76 27.97 -15.72
N ASP A 76 0.42 27.97 -15.63
CA ASP A 76 -0.25 28.79 -14.65
C ASP A 76 -0.10 28.27 -13.20
N ASP A 77 -0.28 26.97 -12.99
CA ASP A 77 -0.16 26.34 -11.67
C ASP A 77 1.30 25.92 -11.42
N VAL A 78 1.97 26.62 -10.50
CA VAL A 78 3.38 26.40 -10.17
C VAL A 78 3.53 26.05 -8.70
N GLU A 79 4.10 24.88 -8.44
CA GLU A 79 4.47 24.44 -7.11
C GLU A 79 5.97 24.62 -6.90
N PHE A 80 6.36 25.21 -5.77
CA PHE A 80 7.76 25.35 -5.38
C PHE A 80 8.04 24.57 -4.08
N SER A 81 9.05 23.71 -4.10
CA SER A 81 9.59 23.06 -2.89
C SER A 81 10.90 23.69 -2.44
N ALA A 82 10.93 24.09 -1.17
CA ALA A 82 12.17 24.31 -0.42
C ALA A 82 12.71 22.95 0.05
N GLU A 83 13.49 22.26 -0.78
CA GLU A 83 14.00 20.92 -0.45
C GLU A 83 14.86 20.99 0.82
N ASP A 84 14.62 20.07 1.76
CA ASP A 84 15.21 20.04 3.10
C ASP A 84 14.76 21.21 4.01
N ALA A 85 13.48 21.60 3.89
CA ALA A 85 12.86 22.67 4.66
C ALA A 85 13.02 22.50 6.17
N THR A 86 12.85 21.28 6.70
CA THR A 86 12.93 21.00 8.15
C THR A 86 14.29 21.27 8.77
N ARG A 87 15.35 21.37 7.95
CA ARG A 87 16.72 21.72 8.38
C ARG A 87 17.17 23.09 7.87
N THR A 88 16.26 23.88 7.30
CA THR A 88 16.53 25.24 6.85
C THR A 88 16.28 26.21 8.01
N GLU A 89 17.13 27.23 8.16
CA GLU A 89 16.94 28.24 9.19
C GLU A 89 15.61 29.00 8.96
N GLU A 90 14.81 29.16 10.02
CA GLU A 90 13.43 29.69 9.92
C GLU A 90 13.36 31.02 9.16
N ASP A 91 14.20 32.00 9.51
CA ASP A 91 14.26 33.31 8.85
C ASP A 91 14.53 33.19 7.34
N PHE A 92 15.42 32.26 6.97
CA PHE A 92 15.77 32.05 5.57
C PHE A 92 14.67 31.29 4.82
N LEU A 93 13.99 30.34 5.48
CA LEU A 93 12.86 29.64 4.90
C LEU A 93 11.68 30.57 4.64
N ILE A 94 11.41 31.52 5.54
CA ILE A 94 10.44 32.61 5.35
C ILE A 94 10.84 33.44 4.12
N GLU A 95 12.10 33.83 4.02
CA GLU A 95 12.60 34.65 2.90
C GLU A 95 12.47 33.92 1.54
N VAL A 96 12.91 32.66 1.47
CA VAL A 96 12.77 31.83 0.27
C VAL A 96 11.30 31.67 -0.13
N THR A 97 10.43 31.40 0.84
CA THR A 97 8.99 31.25 0.60
C THR A 97 8.38 32.53 0.06
N ARG A 98 8.70 33.69 0.66
CA ARG A 98 8.26 35.01 0.19
C ARG A 98 8.69 35.26 -1.25
N VAL A 99 9.94 34.94 -1.60
CA VAL A 99 10.46 35.10 -2.96
C VAL A 99 9.74 34.18 -3.95
N ALA A 100 9.50 32.92 -3.59
CA ALA A 100 8.75 31.98 -4.44
C ALA A 100 7.32 32.46 -4.70
N ILE A 101 6.60 32.92 -3.67
CA ILE A 101 5.25 33.48 -3.79
C ILE A 101 5.26 34.72 -4.70
N ALA A 102 6.19 35.66 -4.46
CA ALA A 102 6.31 36.88 -5.27
C ALA A 102 6.66 36.59 -6.73
N ALA A 103 7.40 35.52 -7.00
CA ALA A 103 7.72 35.05 -8.35
C ALA A 103 6.56 34.31 -9.04
N GLY A 104 5.48 34.01 -8.32
CA GLY A 104 4.25 33.46 -8.88
C GLY A 104 3.96 32.00 -8.55
N ALA A 105 4.62 31.40 -7.55
CA ALA A 105 4.21 30.09 -7.05
C ALA A 105 2.79 30.15 -6.48
N THR A 106 1.94 29.19 -6.87
CA THR A 106 0.56 29.01 -6.40
C THR A 106 0.49 28.00 -5.25
N THR A 107 1.48 27.11 -5.17
CA THR A 107 1.64 26.12 -4.09
C THR A 107 3.06 26.18 -3.53
N ILE A 108 3.18 26.22 -2.21
CA ILE A 108 4.47 26.14 -1.50
C ILE A 108 4.52 24.80 -0.78
N ASN A 109 5.50 23.98 -1.14
CA ASN A 109 5.74 22.69 -0.52
C ASN A 109 6.93 22.74 0.43
N LEU A 110 6.72 22.27 1.67
CA LEU A 110 7.72 22.22 2.72
C LEU A 110 7.96 20.75 3.11
N PRO A 111 8.96 20.10 2.51
CA PRO A 111 9.23 18.68 2.73
C PRO A 111 10.01 18.40 4.03
N ASP A 112 9.63 17.33 4.73
CA ASP A 112 10.52 16.61 5.66
C ASP A 112 11.33 15.59 4.85
N THR A 113 12.34 16.10 4.13
CA THR A 113 13.11 15.34 3.13
C THR A 113 13.81 14.11 3.70
N VAL A 114 14.22 14.17 4.97
CA VAL A 114 14.95 13.09 5.64
C VAL A 114 14.04 12.26 6.56
N GLY A 115 12.78 12.66 6.78
CA GLY A 115 11.80 11.84 7.49
C GLY A 115 12.09 11.64 8.99
N PHE A 116 12.77 12.60 9.61
CA PHE A 116 13.21 12.50 11.02
C PHE A 116 12.58 13.53 11.95
N SER A 117 11.82 14.50 11.41
CA SER A 117 11.18 15.52 12.23
C SER A 117 10.06 14.93 13.08
N THR A 118 9.73 15.62 14.16
CA THR A 118 8.61 15.27 15.02
C THR A 118 7.34 16.04 14.64
N PRO A 119 6.14 15.54 15.02
CA PRO A 119 4.88 16.23 14.71
C PRO A 119 4.81 17.66 15.25
N GLU A 120 5.38 17.92 16.43
CA GLU A 120 5.39 19.27 17.01
C GLU A 120 6.26 20.24 16.20
N GLU A 121 7.45 19.81 15.77
CA GLU A 121 8.33 20.62 14.92
C GLU A 121 7.66 20.95 13.59
N ILE A 122 7.02 19.97 12.93
CA ILE A 122 6.31 20.19 11.67
C ILE A 122 5.15 21.17 11.84
N ARG A 123 4.29 20.96 12.86
CA ARG A 123 3.16 21.87 13.11
C ARG A 123 3.64 23.30 13.36
N ASN A 124 4.69 23.46 14.17
CA ASN A 124 5.26 24.77 14.48
C ASN A 124 5.86 25.43 13.23
N MET A 125 6.59 24.67 12.40
CA MET A 125 7.14 25.17 11.14
C MET A 125 6.03 25.73 10.23
N PHE A 126 4.99 24.95 9.94
CA PHE A 126 3.87 25.41 9.10
C PHE A 126 3.15 26.62 9.71
N THR A 127 2.85 26.58 11.02
CA THR A 127 2.17 27.70 11.70
C THR A 127 2.97 28.99 11.61
N ARG A 128 4.29 28.94 11.87
CA ARG A 128 5.15 30.12 11.85
C ARG A 128 5.37 30.64 10.44
N ILE A 129 5.58 29.78 9.45
CA ILE A 129 5.79 30.23 8.06
C ILE A 129 4.51 30.89 7.54
N ILE A 130 3.35 30.25 7.72
CA ILE A 130 2.06 30.79 7.27
C ILE A 130 1.75 32.13 7.96
N ALA A 131 2.10 32.29 9.24
CA ALA A 131 1.88 33.53 9.97
C ALA A 131 2.80 34.69 9.55
N ASN A 132 4.04 34.40 9.14
CA ASN A 132 5.07 35.41 8.94
C ASN A 132 5.43 35.70 7.48
N VAL A 133 4.98 34.88 6.53
CA VAL A 133 5.26 35.11 5.10
C VAL A 133 4.21 36.02 4.46
N GLU A 134 4.68 37.11 3.86
CA GLU A 134 3.83 37.98 3.04
C GLU A 134 3.25 37.20 1.84
N GLY A 135 1.93 37.27 1.66
CA GLY A 135 1.23 36.58 0.59
C GLY A 135 0.88 35.12 0.87
N ALA A 136 1.15 34.61 2.08
CA ALA A 136 0.78 33.25 2.49
C ALA A 136 -0.72 32.93 2.28
N ASN A 137 -1.61 33.92 2.44
CA ASN A 137 -3.05 33.79 2.23
C ASN A 137 -3.48 33.65 0.76
N LYS A 138 -2.54 33.76 -0.20
CA LYS A 138 -2.80 33.66 -1.65
C LYS A 138 -2.37 32.32 -2.25
N VAL A 139 -1.76 31.45 -1.45
CA VAL A 139 -1.17 30.19 -1.92
C VAL A 139 -1.63 29.01 -1.07
N ILE A 140 -1.47 27.81 -1.61
CA ILE A 140 -1.69 26.57 -0.87
C ILE A 140 -0.37 26.14 -0.25
N PHE A 141 -0.38 25.82 1.04
CA PHE A 141 0.74 25.15 1.69
C PHE A 141 0.59 23.63 1.58
N SER A 142 1.65 23.00 1.08
CA SER A 142 1.79 21.58 0.81
C SER A 142 2.84 20.98 1.75
N ALA A 143 2.60 19.77 2.24
CA ALA A 143 3.58 19.00 3.02
C ALA A 143 3.95 17.72 2.30
N HIS A 144 5.24 17.37 2.36
CA HIS A 144 5.78 16.14 1.81
C HIS A 144 6.67 15.47 2.86
N CYS A 145 6.14 14.47 3.56
CA CYS A 145 6.85 13.83 4.67
C CYS A 145 7.38 12.46 4.25
N HIS A 146 8.69 12.26 4.41
CA HIS A 146 9.32 10.95 4.35
C HIS A 146 9.18 10.18 5.68
N ASP A 147 9.40 8.87 5.63
CA ASP A 147 9.07 7.94 6.72
C ASP A 147 10.28 7.30 7.42
N ASP A 148 11.47 7.91 7.35
CA ASP A 148 12.72 7.34 7.88
C ASP A 148 12.65 6.97 9.38
N LEU A 149 11.84 7.67 10.19
CA LEU A 149 11.55 7.33 11.58
C LEU A 149 10.12 6.77 11.82
N GLY A 150 9.37 6.45 10.77
CA GLY A 150 7.99 5.92 10.89
C GLY A 150 6.95 6.96 11.32
N LEU A 151 7.24 8.26 11.09
CA LEU A 151 6.40 9.38 11.52
C LEU A 151 5.72 10.13 10.36
N ALA A 152 5.84 9.68 9.10
CA ALA A 152 5.37 10.46 7.95
C ALA A 152 3.88 10.81 8.00
N VAL A 153 3.03 9.86 8.41
CA VAL A 153 1.58 10.10 8.57
C VAL A 153 1.31 11.07 9.72
N ALA A 154 1.97 10.91 10.86
CA ALA A 154 1.82 11.79 12.01
C ALA A 154 2.28 13.23 11.69
N ASN A 155 3.41 13.38 11.00
CA ASN A 155 3.94 14.66 10.55
C ASN A 155 3.03 15.32 9.52
N SER A 156 2.45 14.54 8.60
CA SER A 156 1.49 15.06 7.61
C SER A 156 0.20 15.58 8.28
N LEU A 157 -0.33 14.87 9.28
CA LEU A 157 -1.47 15.34 10.08
C LEU A 157 -1.12 16.62 10.85
N ALA A 158 0.08 16.68 11.41
CA ALA A 158 0.56 17.87 12.12
C ALA A 158 0.74 19.08 11.19
N ALA A 159 1.15 18.86 9.93
CA ALA A 159 1.18 19.91 8.93
C ALA A 159 -0.24 20.44 8.62
N ILE A 160 -1.25 19.56 8.55
CA ILE A 160 -2.66 19.97 8.39
C ILE A 160 -3.11 20.86 9.56
N GLU A 161 -2.79 20.47 10.79
CA GLU A 161 -3.05 21.26 12.01
C GLU A 161 -2.32 22.61 11.96
N GLY A 162 -1.11 22.64 11.41
CA GLY A 162 -0.33 23.87 11.18
C GLY A 162 -0.84 24.75 10.03
N GLY A 163 -1.86 24.30 9.28
CA GLY A 163 -2.51 25.09 8.22
C GLY A 163 -2.28 24.57 6.79
N ALA A 164 -1.54 23.49 6.60
CA ALA A 164 -1.38 22.87 5.27
C ALA A 164 -2.73 22.41 4.70
N ARG A 165 -2.89 22.55 3.38
CA ARG A 165 -4.12 22.15 2.64
C ARG A 165 -3.86 21.23 1.47
N GLN A 166 -2.60 20.87 1.25
CA GLN A 166 -2.18 19.80 0.34
C GLN A 166 -1.20 18.89 1.07
N ILE A 167 -1.30 17.58 0.86
CA ILE A 167 -0.35 16.60 1.37
C ILE A 167 0.10 15.72 0.20
N GLU A 168 1.39 15.62 0.00
CA GLU A 168 2.01 14.70 -0.96
C GLU A 168 2.22 13.35 -0.28
N CYS A 169 1.58 12.32 -0.84
CA CYS A 169 1.56 10.97 -0.29
C CYS A 169 1.55 9.93 -1.42
N THR A 170 1.77 8.67 -1.08
CA THR A 170 1.79 7.57 -2.05
C THR A 170 0.97 6.38 -1.55
N ILE A 171 0.45 5.59 -2.49
CA ILE A 171 -0.21 4.33 -2.16
C ILE A 171 0.83 3.39 -1.53
N ASN A 172 0.47 2.75 -0.42
CA ASN A 172 1.33 1.88 0.37
C ASN A 172 2.52 2.59 1.06
N GLY A 173 2.62 3.93 0.95
CA GLY A 173 3.77 4.69 1.45
C GLY A 173 5.06 4.47 0.64
N ILE A 174 4.97 3.96 -0.59
CA ILE A 174 6.17 3.77 -1.44
C ILE A 174 6.91 5.10 -1.69
N GLY A 175 8.24 5.06 -1.67
CA GLY A 175 9.07 6.25 -1.84
C GLY A 175 10.54 5.93 -1.68
N GLU A 176 11.37 6.96 -1.60
CA GLU A 176 12.78 6.78 -1.28
C GLU A 176 12.97 6.21 0.13
N ARG A 177 13.99 5.36 0.31
CA ARG A 177 14.42 4.80 1.60
C ARG A 177 13.27 4.08 2.32
N ALA A 178 12.78 4.65 3.43
CA ALA A 178 11.67 4.11 4.20
C ALA A 178 10.30 4.42 3.60
N GLY A 179 10.24 5.36 2.64
CA GLY A 179 9.01 5.72 1.93
C GLY A 179 8.53 7.14 2.20
N ASN A 180 7.29 7.37 1.80
CA ASN A 180 6.55 8.62 1.98
C ASN A 180 5.34 8.39 2.88
N CYS A 181 4.64 9.47 3.25
CA CYS A 181 3.33 9.39 3.87
C CYS A 181 2.41 8.43 3.10
N ALA A 182 1.87 7.43 3.81
CA ALA A 182 0.95 6.46 3.25
C ALA A 182 -0.45 7.06 3.04
N LEU A 183 -0.88 7.13 1.78
CA LEU A 183 -2.16 7.73 1.38
C LEU A 183 -3.36 7.07 2.07
N GLU A 184 -3.38 5.74 2.12
CA GLU A 184 -4.47 4.99 2.74
C GLU A 184 -4.62 5.24 4.23
N GLU A 185 -3.49 5.42 4.94
CA GLU A 185 -3.47 5.64 6.38
C GLU A 185 -3.93 7.06 6.70
N LEU A 186 -3.34 8.06 6.04
CA LEU A 186 -3.73 9.47 6.17
C LEU A 186 -5.23 9.67 5.87
N THR A 187 -5.70 9.11 4.76
CA THR A 187 -7.10 9.23 4.35
C THR A 187 -8.04 8.64 5.39
N MET A 188 -7.72 7.46 5.91
CA MET A 188 -8.58 6.82 6.91
C MET A 188 -8.51 7.49 8.28
N VAL A 189 -7.39 8.10 8.66
CA VAL A 189 -7.35 8.95 9.86
C VAL A 189 -8.28 10.14 9.70
N LEU A 190 -8.20 10.89 8.59
CA LEU A 190 -9.08 12.04 8.33
C LEU A 190 -10.56 11.65 8.31
N LYS A 191 -10.89 10.47 7.76
CA LYS A 191 -12.26 9.96 7.70
C LYS A 191 -12.79 9.50 9.06
N VAL A 192 -12.04 8.67 9.78
CA VAL A 192 -12.45 8.12 11.08
C VAL A 192 -12.45 9.20 12.17
N ARG A 193 -11.51 10.15 12.09
CA ARG A 193 -11.37 11.26 13.03
C ARG A 193 -11.87 12.59 12.47
N ASN A 194 -12.82 12.55 11.52
CA ASN A 194 -13.33 13.76 10.86
C ASN A 194 -13.88 14.79 11.86
N ALA A 195 -14.55 14.35 12.93
CA ALA A 195 -15.03 15.25 13.98
C ALA A 195 -13.91 16.06 14.68
N PHE A 196 -12.67 15.57 14.66
CA PHE A 196 -11.51 16.27 15.21
C PHE A 196 -10.83 17.17 14.16
N TYR A 197 -10.52 16.63 12.98
CA TYR A 197 -9.79 17.37 11.95
C TYR A 197 -10.67 18.34 11.15
N ASN A 198 -11.97 18.08 11.08
CA ASN A 198 -12.96 18.83 10.30
C ASN A 198 -12.53 19.10 8.84
N ILE A 199 -11.86 18.13 8.23
CA ILE A 199 -11.32 18.17 6.87
C ILE A 199 -11.69 16.85 6.18
N ASP A 200 -12.01 16.94 4.90
CA ASP A 200 -12.36 15.81 4.06
C ASP A 200 -11.54 15.81 2.77
N THR A 201 -11.55 14.68 2.07
CA THR A 201 -10.86 14.48 0.79
C THR A 201 -11.85 13.96 -0.26
N SER A 202 -11.53 14.12 -1.53
CA SER A 202 -12.32 13.51 -2.61
C SER A 202 -11.91 12.05 -2.90
N ILE A 203 -11.19 11.38 -1.99
CA ILE A 203 -10.67 10.04 -2.21
C ILE A 203 -11.78 9.01 -2.06
N HIS A 204 -11.94 8.16 -3.08
CA HIS A 204 -12.88 7.04 -3.04
C HIS A 204 -12.32 5.91 -2.18
N THR A 205 -12.56 5.97 -0.87
CA THR A 205 -11.93 5.05 0.10
C THR A 205 -12.18 3.57 -0.19
N SER A 206 -13.35 3.20 -0.76
CA SER A 206 -13.67 1.81 -1.12
C SER A 206 -12.78 1.21 -2.22
N ARG A 207 -11.94 2.03 -2.88
CA ARG A 207 -10.96 1.57 -3.89
C ARG A 207 -9.57 1.34 -3.32
N ILE A 208 -9.29 1.76 -2.08
CA ILE A 208 -7.95 1.73 -1.48
C ILE A 208 -7.30 0.35 -1.57
N VAL A 209 -7.99 -0.71 -1.10
CA VAL A 209 -7.44 -2.07 -1.10
C VAL A 209 -7.14 -2.56 -2.52
N SER A 210 -8.07 -2.35 -3.46
CA SER A 210 -7.87 -2.76 -4.86
C SER A 210 -6.71 -2.03 -5.53
N THR A 211 -6.53 -0.74 -5.23
CA THR A 211 -5.41 0.07 -5.74
C THR A 211 -4.08 -0.37 -5.12
N SER A 212 -4.06 -0.67 -3.82
CA SER A 212 -2.89 -1.24 -3.14
C SER A 212 -2.46 -2.56 -3.77
N GLN A 213 -3.40 -3.49 -3.99
CA GLN A 213 -3.12 -4.79 -4.61
C GLN A 213 -2.64 -4.65 -6.06
N LEU A 214 -3.21 -3.71 -6.82
CA LEU A 214 -2.73 -3.41 -8.17
C LEU A 214 -1.28 -2.92 -8.13
N LEU A 215 -0.94 -1.97 -7.24
CA LEU A 215 0.41 -1.48 -7.09
C LEU A 215 1.39 -2.61 -6.75
N GLN A 216 1.05 -3.45 -5.75
CA GLN A 216 1.88 -4.59 -5.35
C GLN A 216 2.21 -5.53 -6.54
N ARG A 217 1.22 -5.80 -7.41
CA ARG A 217 1.45 -6.60 -8.64
C ARG A 217 2.33 -5.89 -9.66
N LEU A 218 2.16 -4.58 -9.84
CA LEU A 218 2.90 -3.81 -10.84
C LEU A 218 4.37 -3.61 -10.45
N VAL A 219 4.66 -3.37 -9.16
CA VAL A 219 6.03 -3.12 -8.68
C VAL A 219 6.71 -4.35 -8.09
N GLY A 220 5.98 -5.44 -7.85
CA GLY A 220 6.52 -6.67 -7.25
C GLY A 220 6.90 -6.52 -5.78
N MET A 221 6.36 -5.53 -5.08
CA MET A 221 6.65 -5.25 -3.67
C MET A 221 5.40 -5.49 -2.81
N PRO A 222 5.29 -6.62 -2.10
CA PRO A 222 4.14 -6.88 -1.22
C PRO A 222 4.17 -5.97 0.01
N VAL A 223 2.99 -5.65 0.55
CA VAL A 223 2.89 -4.95 1.83
C VAL A 223 3.05 -5.91 3.01
N GLN A 224 3.45 -5.38 4.17
CA GLN A 224 3.45 -6.14 5.42
C GLN A 224 2.03 -6.61 5.74
N ARG A 225 1.89 -7.85 6.24
CA ARG A 225 0.58 -8.42 6.59
C ARG A 225 -0.18 -7.59 7.61
N ASN A 226 0.53 -6.96 8.55
CA ASN A 226 -0.01 -6.10 9.60
C ASN A 226 0.06 -4.60 9.26
N LYS A 227 0.30 -4.22 8.00
CA LYS A 227 0.23 -2.82 7.59
C LYS A 227 -1.17 -2.25 7.87
N ALA A 228 -1.23 -1.03 8.37
CA ALA A 228 -2.50 -0.37 8.64
C ALA A 228 -3.35 -0.26 7.36
N VAL A 229 -4.67 -0.40 7.52
CA VAL A 229 -5.69 -0.30 6.44
C VAL A 229 -5.65 -1.43 5.39
N VAL A 230 -4.52 -1.66 4.75
CA VAL A 230 -4.37 -2.53 3.57
C VAL A 230 -3.65 -3.85 3.84
N GLY A 231 -3.11 -4.05 5.03
CA GLY A 231 -2.54 -5.34 5.44
C GLY A 231 -3.64 -6.40 5.58
N ALA A 232 -3.34 -7.65 5.18
CA ALA A 232 -4.25 -8.78 5.31
C ALA A 232 -4.75 -9.01 6.76
N ASN A 233 -3.98 -8.58 7.76
CA ASN A 233 -4.32 -8.69 9.17
C ASN A 233 -5.00 -7.42 9.73
N ALA A 234 -5.18 -6.35 8.95
CA ALA A 234 -5.70 -5.07 9.44
C ALA A 234 -7.13 -5.16 10.03
N PHE A 235 -7.92 -6.14 9.57
CA PHE A 235 -9.27 -6.44 10.05
C PHE A 235 -9.41 -7.89 10.53
N ALA A 236 -8.29 -8.51 10.88
CA ALA A 236 -8.26 -9.89 11.38
C ALA A 236 -8.34 -9.93 12.90
N HIS A 237 -9.22 -10.79 13.44
CA HIS A 237 -9.37 -11.01 14.88
C HIS A 237 -9.10 -12.47 15.24
N GLU A 238 -7.91 -12.75 15.81
CA GLU A 238 -7.48 -14.11 16.17
C GLU A 238 -7.81 -14.48 17.63
N SER A 239 -7.73 -13.51 18.54
CA SER A 239 -7.93 -13.72 19.98
C SER A 239 -9.39 -14.05 20.30
N GLY A 240 -9.65 -15.14 21.00
CA GLY A 240 -11.01 -15.57 21.37
C GLY A 240 -11.82 -14.51 22.13
N ILE A 241 -11.16 -13.67 22.95
CA ILE A 241 -11.82 -12.54 23.62
C ILE A 241 -12.21 -11.43 22.64
N HIS A 242 -11.38 -11.17 21.62
CA HIS A 242 -11.68 -10.19 20.58
C HIS A 242 -12.81 -10.67 19.69
N GLN A 243 -12.78 -11.95 19.31
CA GLN A 243 -13.85 -12.60 18.54
C GLN A 243 -15.17 -12.47 19.31
N HIS A 244 -15.23 -12.87 20.58
CA HIS A 244 -16.45 -12.76 21.39
C HIS A 244 -17.00 -11.32 21.47
N GLY A 245 -16.13 -10.32 21.64
CA GLY A 245 -16.54 -8.91 21.62
C GLY A 245 -17.08 -8.48 20.26
N MET A 246 -16.38 -8.83 19.18
CA MET A 246 -16.79 -8.57 17.79
C MET A 246 -18.16 -9.17 17.44
N LEU A 247 -18.46 -10.37 17.96
CA LEU A 247 -19.75 -11.04 17.77
C LEU A 247 -20.90 -10.33 18.46
N ARG A 248 -20.65 -9.69 19.61
CA ARG A 248 -21.64 -8.91 20.33
C ARG A 248 -21.85 -7.53 19.72
N HIS A 249 -20.76 -6.83 19.42
CA HIS A 249 -20.82 -5.50 18.81
C HIS A 249 -19.51 -5.16 18.10
N ARG A 250 -19.53 -4.98 16.77
CA ARG A 250 -18.32 -4.74 15.96
C ARG A 250 -17.46 -3.56 16.43
N GLY A 251 -18.09 -2.50 16.91
CA GLY A 251 -17.39 -1.30 17.40
C GLY A 251 -16.54 -1.51 18.66
N THR A 252 -16.50 -2.71 19.26
CA THR A 252 -15.60 -2.98 20.39
C THR A 252 -14.14 -3.02 19.97
N TYR A 253 -13.84 -3.41 18.73
CA TYR A 253 -12.47 -3.52 18.21
C TYR A 253 -12.28 -2.95 16.79
N GLU A 254 -13.35 -2.82 15.99
CA GLU A 254 -13.27 -2.20 14.66
C GLU A 254 -13.53 -0.68 14.75
N ILE A 255 -12.50 0.13 14.46
CA ILE A 255 -12.61 1.59 14.38
C ILE A 255 -13.26 2.08 13.07
N MET A 256 -13.36 1.19 12.07
CA MET A 256 -13.93 1.44 10.75
C MET A 256 -14.38 0.12 10.13
N ARG A 257 -15.29 0.17 9.15
CA ARG A 257 -15.75 -1.07 8.48
C ARG A 257 -14.75 -1.48 7.38
N PRO A 258 -14.42 -2.77 7.22
CA PRO A 258 -13.54 -3.23 6.14
C PRO A 258 -14.02 -2.80 4.74
N GLN A 259 -15.33 -2.77 4.51
CA GLN A 259 -15.92 -2.37 3.24
C GLN A 259 -15.68 -0.89 2.90
N GLU A 260 -15.42 -0.05 3.91
CA GLU A 260 -15.14 1.37 3.69
C GLU A 260 -13.79 1.58 3.00
N VAL A 261 -12.89 0.61 3.07
CA VAL A 261 -11.55 0.65 2.45
C VAL A 261 -11.43 -0.31 1.25
N GLY A 262 -12.45 -1.13 1.01
CA GLY A 262 -12.52 -2.04 -0.14
C GLY A 262 -12.25 -3.51 0.18
N TRP A 263 -12.22 -3.91 1.46
CA TRP A 263 -12.26 -5.33 1.82
C TRP A 263 -13.69 -5.86 1.70
N VAL A 264 -13.84 -7.12 1.29
CA VAL A 264 -15.16 -7.78 1.17
C VAL A 264 -15.82 -7.91 2.55
N CYS A 265 -15.07 -8.34 3.55
CA CYS A 265 -15.52 -8.49 4.93
C CYS A 265 -14.34 -8.56 5.91
N SER A 266 -14.62 -8.44 7.20
CA SER A 266 -13.64 -8.77 8.25
C SER A 266 -13.37 -10.27 8.19
N HIS A 267 -12.11 -10.68 8.21
CA HIS A 267 -11.75 -12.08 8.30
C HIS A 267 -11.66 -12.47 9.78
N MET A 268 -12.54 -13.35 10.23
CA MET A 268 -12.34 -14.02 11.51
C MET A 268 -11.28 -15.08 11.27
N VAL A 269 -10.06 -14.78 11.69
CA VAL A 269 -8.93 -15.68 11.51
C VAL A 269 -8.99 -16.74 12.60
N LEU A 270 -9.07 -17.99 12.19
CA LEU A 270 -9.05 -19.11 13.11
C LEU A 270 -7.62 -19.59 13.33
N GLY A 271 -7.21 -19.62 14.59
CA GLY A 271 -5.89 -20.08 15.02
C GLY A 271 -5.95 -20.66 16.43
N ARG A 272 -4.78 -20.95 17.03
CA ARG A 272 -4.68 -21.63 18.32
C ARG A 272 -5.42 -20.96 19.49
N HIS A 273 -5.69 -19.65 19.36
CA HIS A 273 -6.37 -18.84 20.37
C HIS A 273 -7.86 -18.65 20.10
N SER A 274 -8.37 -19.19 19.00
CA SER A 274 -9.78 -19.08 18.66
C SER A 274 -10.63 -19.99 19.55
N GLY A 275 -11.71 -19.43 20.07
CA GLY A 275 -12.63 -20.14 20.94
C GLY A 275 -13.62 -20.99 20.15
N ARG A 276 -14.26 -21.95 20.84
CA ARG A 276 -15.27 -22.84 20.25
C ARG A 276 -16.39 -22.10 19.52
N ALA A 277 -16.87 -20.98 20.08
CA ALA A 277 -17.92 -20.17 19.46
C ALA A 277 -17.50 -19.55 18.11
N ALA A 278 -16.22 -19.19 17.96
CA ALA A 278 -15.70 -18.64 16.71
C ALA A 278 -15.62 -19.71 15.61
N VAL A 279 -15.19 -20.92 15.98
CA VAL A 279 -15.15 -22.09 15.08
C VAL A 279 -16.58 -22.48 14.66
N GLU A 280 -17.52 -22.57 15.61
CA GLU A 280 -18.93 -22.86 15.32
C GLU A 280 -19.54 -21.86 14.36
N GLN A 281 -19.34 -20.56 14.61
CA GLN A 281 -19.90 -19.54 13.75
C GLN A 281 -19.31 -19.57 12.35
N ARG A 282 -18.01 -19.87 12.22
CA ARG A 282 -17.38 -19.98 10.90
C ARG A 282 -17.92 -21.19 10.14
N LEU A 283 -18.07 -22.33 10.81
CA LEU A 283 -18.68 -23.54 10.26
C LEU A 283 -20.13 -23.29 9.82
N ARG A 284 -20.94 -22.59 10.63
CA ARG A 284 -22.29 -22.15 10.22
C ARG A 284 -22.27 -21.24 9.00
N ALA A 285 -21.33 -20.30 8.93
CA ALA A 285 -21.19 -19.41 7.77
C ALA A 285 -20.78 -20.17 6.49
N LEU A 286 -20.09 -21.30 6.63
CA LEU A 286 -19.77 -22.24 5.55
C LEU A 286 -20.90 -23.22 5.23
N GLY A 287 -22.02 -23.16 5.97
CA GLY A 287 -23.20 -24.01 5.76
C GLY A 287 -23.29 -25.25 6.66
N TYR A 288 -22.36 -25.44 7.59
CA TYR A 288 -22.36 -26.57 8.52
C TYR A 288 -23.10 -26.22 9.82
N LEU A 289 -24.18 -26.93 10.11
CA LEU A 289 -24.87 -26.90 11.40
C LEU A 289 -24.49 -28.18 12.16
N LEU A 290 -23.73 -28.03 13.24
CA LEU A 290 -23.29 -29.14 14.09
C LEU A 290 -24.03 -29.10 15.42
N GLU A 291 -24.35 -30.27 15.96
CA GLU A 291 -24.80 -30.41 17.33
C GLU A 291 -23.62 -30.25 18.32
N GLU A 292 -23.93 -30.10 19.61
CA GLU A 292 -22.95 -29.73 20.63
C GLU A 292 -21.85 -30.79 20.81
N GLU A 293 -22.17 -32.06 20.55
CA GLU A 293 -21.24 -33.19 20.61
C GLU A 293 -20.29 -33.21 19.40
N ASP A 294 -20.82 -33.05 18.17
CA ASP A 294 -20.04 -33.01 16.94
C ASP A 294 -19.10 -31.80 16.91
N LEU A 295 -19.61 -30.63 17.33
CA LEU A 295 -18.80 -29.42 17.43
C LEU A 295 -17.62 -29.61 18.41
N LYS A 296 -17.77 -30.46 19.43
CA LYS A 296 -16.70 -30.75 20.39
C LYS A 296 -15.58 -31.57 19.75
N LEU A 297 -15.92 -32.60 18.97
CA LEU A 297 -14.96 -33.42 18.23
C LEU A 297 -14.16 -32.59 17.25
N VAL A 298 -14.88 -31.82 16.43
CA VAL A 298 -14.31 -30.93 15.41
C VAL A 298 -13.41 -29.88 16.04
N PHE A 299 -13.79 -29.36 17.21
CA PHE A 299 -12.97 -28.36 17.90
C PHE A 299 -11.66 -28.94 18.43
N GLU A 300 -11.61 -30.22 18.82
CA GLU A 300 -10.36 -30.88 19.22
C GLU A 300 -9.46 -31.16 18.01
N GLU A 301 -10.00 -31.60 16.88
CA GLU A 301 -9.24 -31.75 15.63
C GLU A 301 -8.72 -30.41 15.11
N PHE A 302 -9.55 -29.36 15.22
CA PHE A 302 -9.14 -27.99 14.95
C PHE A 302 -7.94 -27.56 15.79
N LYS A 303 -7.91 -27.88 17.09
CA LYS A 303 -6.75 -27.58 17.96
C LYS A 303 -5.50 -28.34 17.51
N GLN A 304 -5.63 -29.61 17.18
CA GLN A 304 -4.50 -30.42 16.67
C GLN A 304 -3.98 -29.86 15.34
N LEU A 305 -4.87 -29.37 14.47
CA LEU A 305 -4.48 -28.70 13.24
C LEU A 305 -3.74 -27.39 13.53
N CYS A 306 -4.21 -26.61 14.51
CA CYS A 306 -3.53 -25.40 14.98
C CYS A 306 -2.13 -25.64 15.58
N GLU A 307 -1.80 -26.88 16.01
CA GLU A 307 -0.44 -27.24 16.42
C GLU A 307 0.50 -27.41 15.23
N LYS A 308 -0.03 -27.87 14.09
CA LYS A 308 0.73 -28.13 12.86
C LYS A 308 0.83 -26.91 11.95
N GLN A 309 -0.20 -26.07 11.93
CA GLN A 309 -0.26 -24.84 11.14
C GLN A 309 -0.77 -23.66 11.95
N ARG A 310 -0.21 -22.48 11.67
CA ARG A 310 -0.48 -21.28 12.48
C ARG A 310 -1.87 -20.67 12.22
N LEU A 311 -2.42 -20.89 11.02
CA LEU A 311 -3.68 -20.35 10.56
C LEU A 311 -4.52 -21.49 9.97
N VAL A 312 -5.80 -21.52 10.30
CA VAL A 312 -6.75 -22.48 9.75
C VAL A 312 -7.68 -21.73 8.80
N THR A 313 -7.68 -22.15 7.54
CA THR A 313 -8.48 -21.57 6.45
C THR A 313 -9.87 -22.20 6.36
N ASP A 314 -10.74 -21.65 5.51
CA ASP A 314 -12.04 -22.25 5.22
C ASP A 314 -11.91 -23.64 4.60
N VAL A 315 -10.89 -23.83 3.76
CA VAL A 315 -10.59 -25.12 3.13
C VAL A 315 -10.23 -26.15 4.20
N ASP A 316 -9.40 -25.75 5.17
CA ASP A 316 -9.03 -26.61 6.29
C ASP A 316 -10.24 -27.01 7.15
N LEU A 317 -11.13 -26.05 7.43
CA LEU A 317 -12.38 -26.36 8.14
C LEU A 317 -13.27 -27.31 7.34
N GLN A 318 -13.38 -27.11 6.02
CA GLN A 318 -14.13 -28.03 5.16
C GLN A 318 -13.50 -29.43 5.16
N VAL A 319 -12.17 -29.54 5.18
CA VAL A 319 -11.47 -30.82 5.31
C VAL A 319 -11.76 -31.48 6.66
N LEU A 320 -11.76 -30.72 7.77
CA LEU A 320 -12.18 -31.23 9.08
C LEU A 320 -13.64 -31.74 9.07
N MET A 321 -14.51 -31.17 8.23
CA MET A 321 -15.88 -31.65 8.03
C MET A 321 -15.98 -32.86 7.10
N GLN A 322 -15.00 -33.05 6.22
CA GLN A 322 -14.97 -34.17 5.29
C GLN A 322 -14.54 -35.48 5.96
N ASP A 323 -13.86 -35.45 7.11
CA ASP A 323 -13.56 -36.68 7.87
C ASP A 323 -14.81 -37.31 8.52
N THR A 324 -15.93 -36.58 8.59
CA THR A 324 -17.25 -37.13 8.99
C THR A 324 -18.13 -37.52 7.79
N THR A 325 -17.77 -37.13 6.56
CA THR A 325 -18.53 -37.48 5.34
C THR A 325 -17.61 -37.61 4.12
N VAL A 326 -17.36 -38.87 3.70
CA VAL A 326 -16.85 -39.34 2.40
C VAL A 326 -16.00 -38.34 1.61
N GLN A 327 -14.69 -38.58 1.55
CA GLN A 327 -13.76 -37.81 0.71
C GLN A 327 -14.23 -37.73 -0.75
N HIS A 328 -14.54 -36.52 -1.23
CA HIS A 328 -14.80 -36.23 -2.63
C HIS A 328 -13.62 -35.44 -3.20
N GLY A 329 -12.68 -36.14 -3.85
CA GLY A 329 -11.60 -35.53 -4.62
C GLY A 329 -10.59 -36.55 -5.14
N TYR A 330 -9.83 -36.16 -6.17
CA TYR A 330 -8.69 -36.94 -6.63
C TYR A 330 -7.52 -36.84 -5.64
N ARG A 331 -6.89 -37.97 -5.28
CA ARG A 331 -5.65 -38.02 -4.50
C ARG A 331 -4.45 -38.15 -5.43
N LEU A 332 -3.44 -37.30 -5.28
CA LEU A 332 -2.17 -37.44 -6.01
C LEU A 332 -1.39 -38.64 -5.47
N ALA A 333 -1.23 -39.67 -6.29
CA ALA A 333 -0.46 -40.87 -5.96
C ALA A 333 1.02 -40.68 -6.28
N SER A 334 1.34 -40.10 -7.44
CA SER A 334 2.70 -39.77 -7.83
C SER A 334 2.72 -38.62 -8.83
N MET A 335 3.82 -37.89 -8.87
CA MET A 335 4.10 -36.93 -9.94
C MET A 335 5.58 -36.99 -10.33
N THR A 336 5.86 -36.81 -11.61
CA THR A 336 7.22 -36.64 -12.12
C THR A 336 7.22 -35.48 -13.10
N ILE A 337 8.14 -34.54 -12.90
CA ILE A 337 8.32 -33.40 -13.78
C ILE A 337 9.76 -33.43 -14.29
N SER A 338 9.91 -33.28 -15.59
CA SER A 338 11.21 -33.18 -16.26
C SER A 338 11.22 -31.96 -17.16
N ASP A 339 12.32 -31.24 -17.17
CA ASP A 339 12.52 -30.06 -17.99
C ASP A 339 13.76 -30.24 -18.86
N ILE A 340 13.63 -29.88 -20.14
CA ILE A 340 14.73 -29.83 -21.09
C ILE A 340 14.61 -28.52 -21.87
N GLY A 341 15.41 -27.53 -21.46
CA GLY A 341 15.48 -26.22 -22.12
C GLY A 341 14.30 -25.32 -21.75
N ASN A 342 13.41 -25.04 -22.72
CA ASN A 342 12.25 -24.15 -22.54
C ASN A 342 10.92 -24.93 -22.51
N ARG A 343 10.95 -26.25 -22.31
CA ARG A 343 9.75 -27.11 -22.29
C ARG A 343 9.87 -28.13 -21.17
N ALA A 344 8.81 -28.25 -20.39
CA ALA A 344 8.70 -29.27 -19.36
C ALA A 344 7.62 -30.29 -19.73
N ASN A 345 7.83 -31.53 -19.29
CA ASN A 345 6.85 -32.61 -19.32
C ASN A 345 6.51 -33.00 -17.88
N ALA A 346 5.22 -33.14 -17.60
CA ALA A 346 4.73 -33.68 -16.34
C ALA A 346 3.97 -34.98 -16.58
N LEU A 347 4.16 -35.95 -15.70
CA LEU A 347 3.35 -37.14 -15.53
C LEU A 347 2.72 -37.06 -14.14
N VAL A 348 1.39 -37.18 -14.07
CA VAL A 348 0.65 -37.26 -12.81
C VAL A 348 -0.14 -38.56 -12.74
N GLU A 349 -0.12 -39.20 -11.59
CA GLU A 349 -1.00 -40.30 -11.26
C GLU A 349 -1.94 -39.85 -10.15
N LEU A 350 -3.24 -39.86 -10.43
CA LEU A 350 -4.30 -39.54 -9.50
C LEU A 350 -5.09 -40.80 -9.16
N SER A 351 -5.62 -40.88 -7.94
CA SER A 351 -6.67 -41.83 -7.56
C SER A 351 -7.97 -41.07 -7.40
N ASP A 352 -9.02 -41.46 -8.11
CA ASP A 352 -10.35 -40.90 -7.91
C ASP A 352 -10.97 -41.35 -6.56
N PRO A 353 -12.11 -40.77 -6.14
CA PRO A 353 -12.80 -41.16 -4.91
C PRO A 353 -13.25 -42.63 -4.86
N GLN A 354 -13.37 -43.28 -6.02
CA GLN A 354 -13.73 -44.69 -6.18
C GLN A 354 -12.50 -45.61 -6.16
N GLY A 355 -11.29 -45.05 -6.03
CA GLY A 355 -10.03 -45.78 -5.99
C GLY A 355 -9.45 -46.13 -7.37
N GLN A 356 -10.04 -45.64 -8.46
CA GLN A 356 -9.50 -45.83 -9.80
C GLN A 356 -8.32 -44.89 -10.03
N ARG A 357 -7.26 -45.44 -10.62
CA ARG A 357 -6.07 -44.66 -10.95
C ARG A 357 -6.16 -44.10 -12.36
N VAL A 358 -5.91 -42.81 -12.49
CA VAL A 358 -5.80 -42.08 -13.75
C VAL A 358 -4.39 -41.55 -13.85
N ALA A 359 -3.70 -41.87 -14.94
CA ALA A 359 -2.35 -41.39 -15.21
C ALA A 359 -2.37 -40.56 -16.49
N GLU A 360 -1.93 -39.31 -16.41
CA GLU A 360 -1.92 -38.40 -17.56
C GLU A 360 -0.61 -37.65 -17.67
N THR A 361 -0.30 -37.25 -18.90
CA THR A 361 0.90 -36.47 -19.21
C THR A 361 0.56 -35.20 -19.96
N ALA A 362 1.30 -34.14 -19.68
CA ALA A 362 1.21 -32.93 -20.48
C ALA A 362 2.58 -32.27 -20.64
N GLN A 363 2.69 -31.49 -21.71
CA GLN A 363 3.84 -30.66 -22.01
C GLN A 363 3.45 -29.19 -21.88
N GLY A 364 4.29 -28.41 -21.23
CA GLY A 364 4.09 -26.98 -21.02
C GLY A 364 5.35 -26.16 -21.28
N ASN A 365 5.20 -24.84 -21.26
CA ASN A 365 6.30 -23.87 -21.42
C ASN A 365 7.17 -23.76 -20.15
N GLY A 366 6.85 -24.53 -19.11
CA GLY A 366 7.63 -24.66 -17.89
C GLY A 366 7.04 -25.72 -16.94
N PRO A 367 7.73 -26.05 -15.84
CA PRO A 367 7.35 -27.15 -14.93
C PRO A 367 5.92 -27.03 -14.38
N VAL A 368 5.51 -25.82 -13.98
CA VAL A 368 4.19 -25.55 -13.40
C VAL A 368 3.10 -25.67 -14.47
N ASP A 369 3.31 -25.09 -15.65
CA ASP A 369 2.38 -25.16 -16.78
C ASP A 369 2.14 -26.61 -17.22
N ALA A 370 3.22 -27.40 -17.33
CA ALA A 370 3.14 -28.83 -17.65
C ALA A 370 2.35 -29.62 -16.59
N LEU A 371 2.60 -29.34 -15.30
CA LEU A 371 1.88 -29.98 -14.20
C LEU A 371 0.37 -29.67 -14.23
N PHE A 372 0.01 -28.41 -14.41
CA PHE A 372 -1.39 -27.98 -14.48
C PHE A 372 -2.10 -28.58 -15.69
N GLY A 373 -1.42 -28.64 -16.84
CA GLY A 373 -1.94 -29.33 -18.02
C GLY A 373 -2.23 -30.81 -17.77
N ALA A 374 -1.33 -31.51 -17.06
CA ALA A 374 -1.48 -32.93 -16.77
C ALA A 374 -2.61 -33.19 -15.76
N LEU A 375 -2.74 -32.33 -14.74
CA LEU A 375 -3.85 -32.37 -13.79
C LEU A 375 -5.20 -32.05 -14.45
N ALA A 376 -5.24 -31.07 -15.35
CA ALA A 376 -6.45 -30.73 -16.09
C ALA A 376 -6.90 -31.89 -16.99
N ALA A 377 -5.95 -32.58 -17.65
CA ALA A 377 -6.24 -33.78 -18.42
C ALA A 377 -6.76 -34.92 -17.53
N ALA A 378 -6.12 -35.18 -16.39
CA ALA A 378 -6.48 -36.27 -15.49
C ALA A 378 -7.86 -36.08 -14.81
N THR A 379 -8.24 -34.84 -14.54
CA THR A 379 -9.48 -34.51 -13.81
C THR A 379 -10.63 -34.06 -14.72
N GLY A 380 -10.34 -33.69 -15.97
CA GLY A 380 -11.30 -33.06 -16.88
C GLY A 380 -11.69 -31.63 -16.48
N VAL A 381 -11.05 -31.04 -15.47
CA VAL A 381 -11.32 -29.68 -14.99
C VAL A 381 -10.39 -28.71 -15.69
N LYS A 382 -10.94 -27.62 -16.23
CA LYS A 382 -10.13 -26.52 -16.78
C LYS A 382 -9.48 -25.75 -15.62
N LEU A 383 -8.15 -25.85 -15.51
CA LEU A 383 -7.36 -25.09 -14.55
C LEU A 383 -6.70 -23.90 -15.27
N GLU A 384 -6.91 -22.69 -14.77
CA GLU A 384 -6.21 -21.48 -15.23
C GLU A 384 -5.39 -20.91 -14.06
N LEU A 385 -4.13 -20.59 -14.32
CA LEU A 385 -3.21 -20.04 -13.33
C LEU A 385 -3.20 -18.51 -13.45
N ASP A 386 -3.91 -17.82 -12.55
CA ASP A 386 -3.99 -16.36 -12.54
C ASP A 386 -2.70 -15.71 -12.03
N SER A 387 -2.09 -16.29 -11.01
CA SER A 387 -0.84 -15.83 -10.43
C SER A 387 0.02 -16.98 -9.92
N TYR A 388 1.32 -16.76 -9.81
CA TYR A 388 2.23 -17.73 -9.17
C TYR A 388 3.39 -16.97 -8.55
N GLN A 389 3.56 -17.13 -7.25
CA GLN A 389 4.68 -16.58 -6.51
C GLN A 389 5.30 -17.67 -5.65
N VAL A 390 6.63 -17.77 -5.69
CA VAL A 390 7.41 -18.63 -4.81
C VAL A 390 8.35 -17.77 -4.00
N HIS A 391 8.31 -17.92 -2.68
CA HIS A 391 9.27 -17.31 -1.77
C HIS A 391 10.00 -18.39 -0.97
N SER A 392 11.25 -18.07 -0.60
CA SER A 392 12.06 -18.91 0.27
C SER A 392 11.58 -18.82 1.71
N VAL A 393 11.38 -19.97 2.33
CA VAL A 393 11.14 -20.16 3.76
C VAL A 393 12.44 -20.71 4.36
N GLY A 394 13.19 -19.81 4.99
CA GLY A 394 14.50 -20.09 5.58
C GLY A 394 15.69 -19.55 4.77
N ILE A 395 16.89 -19.83 5.25
CA ILE A 395 18.17 -19.37 4.70
C ILE A 395 19.09 -20.58 4.49
N GLY A 396 19.89 -20.58 3.42
CA GLY A 396 20.86 -21.63 3.12
C GLY A 396 20.41 -22.56 2.00
N ALA A 397 21.25 -23.55 1.68
CA ALA A 397 21.00 -24.50 0.59
C ALA A 397 19.75 -25.38 0.81
N ASP A 398 19.33 -25.54 2.07
CA ASP A 398 18.19 -26.40 2.47
C ASP A 398 16.89 -25.60 2.68
N ALA A 399 16.85 -24.34 2.26
CA ALA A 399 15.66 -23.51 2.39
C ALA A 399 14.49 -24.11 1.59
N ARG A 400 13.29 -24.12 2.19
CA ARG A 400 12.08 -24.64 1.54
C ARG A 400 11.43 -23.53 0.72
N GLY A 401 10.78 -23.86 -0.39
CA GLY A 401 9.93 -22.92 -1.12
C GLY A 401 8.49 -23.00 -0.64
N GLU A 402 7.84 -21.87 -0.41
CA GLU A 402 6.38 -21.78 -0.27
C GLU A 402 5.83 -21.10 -1.53
N ALA A 403 4.80 -21.73 -2.12
CA ALA A 403 4.17 -21.25 -3.34
C ALA A 403 2.73 -20.81 -3.05
N ASN A 404 2.37 -19.62 -3.53
CA ASN A 404 1.00 -19.14 -3.57
C ASN A 404 0.52 -19.15 -5.02
N LEU A 405 -0.65 -19.78 -5.24
CA LEU A 405 -1.35 -19.88 -6.52
C LEU A 405 -2.42 -18.79 -6.59
#